data_AF-A0A553RCR4-F1
#
_entry.id   AF-A0A553RCR4-F1
#
_cell.length_a   1.000
_cell.length_b   1.000
_cell.length_c   1.000
_cell.angle_alpha   90.00
_cell.angle_beta   90.00
_cell.angle_gamma   90.00
#
_symmetry.space_group_name_H-M   'P 1'
#
loop_
_entity.id
_entity.type
_entity.pdbx_description
1 polymer ?
#
loop_
_entity_poly.entity_id
_entity_poly.type
_entity_poly.pdbx_seq_one_letter_code
_entity_poly.pdbx_strand_id
1 'polypeptide(L)'
;MESAELKNQRLKEVFQKKIQEFRTACYVLTGYQIDITVENQYRLTSVYAERMEDCLLFKSCLGKTLRKSSATEFELMGSPSVTPPTSGASQTYLHGR
;
A
#
# COMPACT_ATOMS: atom_id res chain seq x y z
N MET A 1 -13.15 32.25 32.54
CA MET A 1 -12.84 31.96 31.12
C MET A 1 -11.59 31.08 31.01
N GLU A 2 -10.47 31.46 31.64
CA GLU A 2 -9.20 30.70 31.64
C GLU A 2 -9.31 29.20 32.02
N SER A 3 -10.18 28.83 32.97
CA SER A 3 -10.35 27.42 33.38
C SER A 3 -10.90 26.52 32.25
N ALA A 4 -11.78 27.06 31.39
CA ALA A 4 -12.33 26.30 30.26
C ALA A 4 -11.31 26.17 29.13
N GLU A 5 -10.55 27.23 28.87
CA GLU A 5 -9.48 27.24 27.87
C GLU A 5 -8.36 26.26 28.25
N LEU A 6 -7.94 26.26 29.52
CA LEU A 6 -6.93 25.34 30.04
C LEU A 6 -7.39 23.87 29.92
N LYS A 7 -8.67 23.58 30.21
CA LYS A 7 -9.24 22.24 30.04
C LYS A 7 -9.26 21.81 28.57
N ASN A 8 -9.64 22.69 27.66
CA ASN A 8 -9.64 22.43 26.22
C ASN A 8 -8.22 22.18 25.69
N GLN A 9 -7.24 22.93 26.20
CA GLN A 9 -5.83 22.75 25.84
C GLN A 9 -5.33 21.38 26.26
N ARG A 10 -5.56 20.98 27.52
CA ARG A 10 -5.21 19.64 28.03
C ARG A 10 -5.89 18.53 27.25
N LEU A 11 -7.16 18.73 26.86
CA LEU A 11 -7.89 17.74 26.07
C LEU A 11 -7.25 17.54 24.69
N LYS A 12 -6.85 18.63 24.01
CA LYS A 12 -6.13 18.57 22.73
C LYS A 12 -4.81 17.82 22.88
N GLU A 13 -4.05 18.10 23.93
CA GLU A 13 -2.76 17.44 24.20
C GLU A 13 -2.93 15.93 24.43
N VAL A 14 -3.91 15.54 25.25
CA VAL A 14 -4.20 14.12 25.51
C VAL A 14 -4.64 13.43 24.23
N PHE A 15 -5.50 14.06 23.43
CA PHE A 15 -5.95 13.49 22.16
C PHE A 15 -4.81 13.32 21.17
N GLN A 16 -4.01 14.38 20.96
CA GLN A 16 -2.85 14.34 20.08
C GLN A 16 -1.87 13.23 20.50
N LYS A 17 -1.56 13.14 21.79
CA LYS A 17 -0.70 12.09 22.33
C LYS A 17 -1.26 10.70 22.03
N LYS A 18 -2.55 10.48 22.26
CA LYS A 18 -3.18 9.17 22.00
C LYS A 18 -3.22 8.79 20.52
N ILE A 19 -3.50 9.75 19.65
CA ILE A 19 -3.44 9.53 18.20
C ILE A 19 -2.01 9.22 17.76
N GLN A 20 -1.01 9.93 18.29
CA GLN A 20 0.39 9.67 17.97
C GLN A 20 0.84 8.29 18.44
N GLU A 21 0.54 7.91 19.68
CA GLU A 21 0.80 6.57 20.22
C GLU A 21 0.19 5.48 19.31
N PHE A 22 -1.06 5.67 18.87
CA PHE A 22 -1.73 4.73 17.96
C PHE A 22 -1.04 4.65 16.59
N ARG A 23 -0.69 5.78 15.98
CA ARG A 23 0.03 5.82 14.69
C ARG A 23 1.40 5.15 14.80
N THR A 24 2.12 5.36 15.89
CA THR A 24 3.39 4.69 16.16
C THR A 24 3.19 3.17 16.27
N ALA A 25 2.14 2.72 16.97
CA ALA A 25 1.83 1.30 17.05
C ALA A 25 1.53 0.71 15.66
N CYS A 26 0.70 1.37 14.85
CA CYS A 26 0.46 0.95 13.47
C CYS A 26 1.75 0.89 12.65
N TYR A 27 2.60 1.90 12.75
CA TYR A 27 3.88 1.96 12.05
C TYR A 27 4.78 0.77 12.40
N VAL A 28 4.95 0.46 13.68
CA VAL A 28 5.79 -0.67 14.13
C VAL A 28 5.20 -2.01 13.70
N LEU A 29 3.87 -2.15 13.74
CA LEU A 29 3.20 -3.41 13.45
C LEU A 29 3.05 -3.70 11.96
N THR A 30 2.83 -2.68 11.13
CA THR A 30 2.51 -2.85 9.71
C THR A 30 3.60 -2.36 8.77
N GLY A 31 4.57 -1.58 9.26
CA GLY A 31 5.58 -0.92 8.44
C GLY A 31 5.02 0.26 7.63
N TYR A 32 3.83 0.78 7.97
CA TYR A 32 3.25 1.95 7.31
C TYR A 32 3.07 3.13 8.26
N GLN A 33 3.61 4.29 7.87
CA GLN A 33 3.32 5.57 8.51
C GLN A 33 1.96 6.07 8.00
N ILE A 34 1.03 6.33 8.92
CA ILE A 34 -0.33 6.78 8.59
C ILE A 34 -0.48 8.27 8.95
N ASP A 35 -0.71 9.10 7.94
CA ASP A 35 -0.95 10.54 8.08
C ASP A 35 -2.34 10.93 7.58
N ILE A 36 -2.90 12.00 8.17
CA ILE A 36 -4.13 12.62 7.69
C ILE A 36 -3.73 13.92 7.00
N THR A 37 -4.09 14.06 5.72
CA THR A 37 -3.86 15.29 4.95
C THR A 37 -4.98 16.30 5.20
N VAL A 38 -4.74 17.56 4.84
CA VAL A 38 -5.70 18.67 4.95
C VAL A 38 -7.03 18.42 4.21
N GLU A 39 -7.07 17.50 3.26
CA GLU A 39 -8.28 17.12 2.52
C GLU A 39 -9.02 15.90 3.11
N ASN A 40 -8.71 15.54 4.35
CA ASN A 40 -9.28 14.37 5.04
C ASN A 40 -9.01 13.05 4.27
N GLN A 41 -7.86 13.00 3.60
CA GLN A 41 -7.32 11.80 2.99
C GLN A 41 -6.29 11.18 3.94
N TYR A 42 -6.17 9.86 3.89
CA TYR A 42 -5.16 9.10 4.61
C TYR A 42 -3.99 8.82 3.67
N ARG A 43 -2.81 9.28 4.06
CA ARG A 43 -1.56 8.97 3.36
C ARG A 43 -0.84 7.87 4.12
N LEU A 44 -0.54 6.78 3.43
CA LEU A 44 0.25 5.67 3.93
C LEU A 44 1.61 5.70 3.24
N THR A 45 2.68 5.86 4.01
CA THR A 45 4.05 5.76 3.51
C THR A 45 4.68 4.49 4.04
N SER A 46 5.17 3.63 3.14
CA SER A 46 5.84 2.38 3.52
C SER A 46 7.24 2.68 4.08
N VAL A 47 7.66 1.96 5.11
CA VAL A 47 9.06 1.94 5.60
C VAL A 47 10.03 1.48 4.53
N TYR A 48 9.54 0.66 3.60
CA TYR A 48 10.33 0.07 2.53
C TYR A 48 10.20 0.84 1.21
N ALA A 49 9.62 2.04 1.24
CA ALA A 49 9.54 2.90 0.06
C ALA A 49 10.94 3.36 -0.36
N GLU A 50 11.26 3.24 -1.66
CA GLU A 50 12.56 3.69 -2.19
C GLU A 50 12.63 5.22 -2.26
N ARG A 51 11.48 5.89 -2.40
CA ARG A 51 11.37 7.35 -2.41
C ARG A 51 10.32 7.82 -1.41
N MET A 52 10.51 9.01 -0.86
CA MET A 52 9.55 9.59 0.10
C MET A 52 8.20 9.90 -0.56
N GLU A 53 8.20 10.12 -1.87
CA GLU A 53 7.01 10.35 -2.67
C GLU A 53 6.17 9.09 -2.90
N ASP A 54 6.73 7.90 -2.70
CA ASP A 54 6.04 6.63 -2.89
C ASP A 54 5.09 6.37 -1.73
N CYS A 55 3.89 6.94 -1.85
CA CYS A 55 2.85 6.87 -0.85
C CYS A 55 1.51 6.47 -1.46
N LEU A 56 0.70 5.80 -0.63
CA LEU A 56 -0.67 5.43 -0.97
C LEU A 56 -1.62 6.45 -0.39
N LEU A 57 -2.49 7.03 -1.22
CA LEU A 57 -3.51 7.97 -0.81
C LEU A 57 -4.88 7.29 -0.80
N PHE A 58 -5.51 7.24 0.38
CA PHE A 58 -6.84 6.69 0.58
C PHE A 58 -7.79 7.80 1.00
N LYS A 59 -9.00 7.79 0.44
CA LYS A 59 -10.08 8.66 0.92
C LYS A 59 -11.16 7.77 1.49
N SER A 60 -11.58 8.04 2.73
CA SER A 60 -12.68 7.30 3.32
C SER A 60 -13.95 7.60 2.53
N CYS A 61 -14.61 6.55 2.03
CA CYS A 61 -15.91 6.65 1.38
C CYS A 61 -17.08 6.69 2.38
N LEU A 62 -16.81 6.78 3.69
CA LEU A 62 -17.84 6.94 4.73
C LEU A 62 -18.59 8.26 4.48
N GLY A 63 -19.65 8.21 3.68
CA GLY A 63 -20.45 9.36 3.23
C GLY A 63 -20.69 9.45 1.72
N LYS A 64 -20.03 8.66 0.87
CA LYS A 64 -20.29 8.60 -0.59
C LYS A 64 -20.20 7.17 -1.07
N THR A 65 -21.29 6.65 -1.65
CA THR A 65 -21.38 5.34 -2.32
C THR A 65 -20.09 5.04 -3.08
N LEU A 66 -19.41 3.97 -2.67
CA LEU A 66 -18.15 3.48 -3.20
C LEU A 66 -18.27 3.32 -4.74
N ARG A 67 -17.82 4.32 -5.50
CA ARG A 67 -17.53 4.14 -6.93
C ARG A 67 -16.15 3.50 -7.00
N LYS A 68 -16.10 2.28 -7.52
CA LYS A 68 -14.86 1.58 -7.84
C LYS A 68 -14.00 2.49 -8.72
N SER A 69 -12.96 3.10 -8.17
CA SER A 69 -11.85 3.62 -8.94
C SER A 69 -10.93 2.44 -9.23
N SER A 70 -10.76 2.14 -10.52
CA SER A 70 -9.87 1.08 -11.04
C SER A 70 -8.49 1.19 -10.41
N ALA A 71 -8.12 0.21 -9.58
CA ALA A 71 -6.73 -0.02 -9.25
C ALA A 71 -6.03 -0.44 -10.55
N THR A 72 -5.00 0.30 -10.92
CA THR A 72 -4.09 -0.05 -12.00
C THR A 72 -3.56 -1.45 -11.74
N GLU A 73 -3.78 -2.33 -12.70
CA GLU A 73 -3.29 -3.70 -12.75
C GLU A 73 -1.77 -3.69 -12.55
N PHE A 74 -1.31 -4.18 -11.39
CA PHE A 74 0.10 -4.49 -11.18
C PHE A 74 0.35 -5.76 -11.99
N GLU A 75 0.87 -5.60 -13.21
CA GLU A 75 1.31 -6.73 -14.03
C GLU A 75 2.28 -7.56 -13.19
N LEU A 76 1.84 -8.77 -12.85
CA LEU A 76 2.65 -9.82 -12.27
C LEU A 76 3.81 -10.09 -13.24
N MET A 77 4.94 -9.44 -13.00
CA MET A 77 6.25 -9.89 -13.47
C MET A 77 6.46 -11.31 -12.95
N GLY A 78 6.17 -12.33 -13.77
CA GLY A 78 6.55 -13.70 -13.48
C GLY A 78 5.63 -14.78 -14.04
N SER A 79 5.81 -15.13 -15.31
CA SER A 79 5.61 -16.52 -15.76
C SER A 79 6.68 -16.80 -16.82
N PRO A 80 7.76 -17.54 -16.52
CA PRO A 80 8.63 -18.04 -17.57
C PRO A 80 7.82 -19.06 -18.39
N SER A 81 7.54 -18.73 -19.65
CA SER A 81 7.00 -19.67 -20.61
C SER A 81 8.06 -20.74 -20.91
N VAL A 82 8.03 -21.84 -20.18
CA VAL A 82 8.73 -23.05 -20.60
C VAL A 82 7.92 -23.64 -21.77
N THR A 83 8.36 -23.36 -22.99
CA THR A 83 7.85 -24.04 -24.18
C THR A 83 8.40 -25.47 -24.20
N PRO A 84 7.55 -26.51 -24.29
CA PRO A 84 8.04 -27.87 -24.51
C PRO A 84 8.59 -27.99 -25.95
N PRO A 85 9.70 -28.72 -26.19
CA PRO A 85 10.14 -29.00 -27.55
C PRO A 85 9.13 -29.93 -28.23
N THR A 86 8.38 -29.40 -29.19
CA THR A 86 7.50 -30.19 -30.04
C THR A 86 8.33 -31.10 -30.93
N SER A 87 8.17 -32.40 -30.72
CA SER A 87 8.62 -33.49 -31.58
C SER A 87 8.31 -33.20 -33.06
N GLY A 88 9.36 -32.93 -33.85
CA GLY A 88 9.33 -32.89 -35.31
C GLY A 88 10.34 -33.88 -35.85
N ALA A 89 9.84 -34.98 -36.41
CA ALA A 89 10.62 -36.08 -36.94
C ALA A 89 11.50 -35.65 -38.12
N SER A 90 12.76 -36.08 -38.11
CA SER A 90 13.59 -36.31 -39.30
C SER A 90 14.73 -37.25 -38.91
N GLN A 91 14.46 -38.55 -39.00
CA GLN A 91 15.48 -39.58 -38.88
C GLN A 91 15.46 -40.41 -40.16
N THR A 92 16.30 -40.02 -41.13
CA THR A 92 16.72 -40.87 -42.24
C THR A 92 18.24 -40.98 -42.17
N TYR A 93 18.72 -41.95 -41.40
CA TYR A 93 20.10 -42.42 -41.51
C TYR A 93 20.09 -43.66 -42.41
N LEU A 94 20.73 -43.51 -43.57
CA LEU A 94 20.97 -44.56 -44.54
C LEU A 94 21.81 -45.67 -43.91
N HIS A 95 21.39 -46.91 -44.15
CA HIS A 95 22.01 -48.14 -43.64
C HIS A 95 23.41 -48.34 -44.22
N GLY A 96 24.38 -48.60 -43.33
CA GLY A 96 25.64 -49.24 -43.67
C GLY A 96 25.59 -50.74 -43.36
N ARG A 97 25.50 -51.57 -44.40
CA ARG A 97 26.19 -52.85 -44.52
C ARG A 97 26.13 -53.35 -45.96
#